data_AF-A0A1B9MW29-F1
#
_entry.id   AF-A0A1B9MW29-F1
#
_cell.length_a   1.000
_cell.length_b   1.000
_cell.length_c   1.000
_cell.angle_alpha   90.00
_cell.angle_beta   90.00
_cell.angle_gamma   90.00
#
_symmetry.space_group_name_H-M   'P 1'
#
loop_
_entity.id
_entity.type
_entity.pdbx_description
1 polymer ?
#
loop_
_entity_poly.entity_id
_entity_poly.type
_entity_poly.pdbx_seq_one_letter_code
_entity_poly.pdbx_strand_id
1 'polypeptide(L)'
;MFSYGRGLLVLTLCLWIGNIISKLLPIIIPDSIIGLLILFFLLAFQLIPTCWIKNSCNLFMRYMTLLFVPAAMGIMENYSLLLENWVPIIFGSVGSTLIVLLFTAFLTEHFHKTVNQDPTVSLKNEDN
;
A
#
# COMPACT_ATOMS: atom_id res chain seq x y z
N MET A 1 17.22 -21.99 -1.56
CA MET A 1 16.17 -21.98 -2.60
C MET A 1 14.81 -22.42 -2.06
N PHE A 2 14.69 -23.54 -1.32
CA PHE A 2 13.42 -24.02 -0.74
C PHE A 2 12.73 -23.07 0.26
N SER A 3 13.46 -22.15 0.90
CA SER A 3 12.87 -21.23 1.88
C SER A 3 11.97 -20.14 1.28
N TYR A 4 12.11 -19.84 -0.01
CA TYR A 4 11.30 -18.81 -0.70
C TYR A 4 9.86 -19.30 -0.95
N GLY A 5 9.68 -20.57 -1.31
CA GLY A 5 8.36 -21.11 -1.64
C GLY A 5 7.39 -21.12 -0.47
N ARG A 6 7.88 -21.28 0.76
CA ARG A 6 7.03 -21.36 1.95
C ARG A 6 6.45 -20.00 2.35
N GLY A 7 7.17 -18.90 2.18
CA GLY A 7 6.61 -17.57 2.43
C GLY A 7 5.60 -17.15 1.37
N LEU A 8 5.82 -17.53 0.11
CA LEU A 8 4.86 -17.33 -0.97
C LEU A 8 3.57 -18.11 -0.71
N LEU A 9 3.68 -19.37 -0.30
CA LEU A 9 2.53 -20.19 0.11
C LEU A 9 1.73 -19.52 1.24
N VAL A 10 2.41 -19.01 2.27
CA VAL A 10 1.76 -18.30 3.38
C VAL A 10 1.03 -17.04 2.89
N LEU A 11 1.67 -16.22 2.04
CA LEU A 11 1.05 -15.03 1.46
C LEU A 11 -0.20 -15.37 0.63
N THR A 12 -0.10 -16.38 -0.24
CA THR A 12 -1.23 -16.83 -1.07
C THR A 12 -2.35 -17.41 -0.22
N LEU A 13 -2.06 -18.24 0.77
CA LEU A 13 -3.07 -18.77 1.70
C LEU A 13 -3.79 -17.66 2.46
N CYS A 14 -3.03 -16.68 2.95
CA CYS A 14 -3.58 -15.55 3.68
C CYS A 14 -4.52 -14.69 2.83
N LEU A 15 -4.14 -14.41 1.58
CA LEU A 15 -4.99 -13.71 0.62
C LEU A 15 -6.24 -14.52 0.25
N TRP A 16 -6.10 -15.84 0.09
CA TRP A 16 -7.20 -16.73 -0.25
C TRP A 16 -8.25 -16.80 0.88
N ILE A 17 -7.77 -16.92 2.12
CA ILE A 17 -8.60 -16.84 3.33
C ILE A 17 -9.24 -15.44 3.41
N GLY A 18 -8.48 -14.37 3.16
CA GLY A 18 -9.00 -13.00 3.15
C GLY A 18 -10.13 -12.79 2.15
N ASN A 19 -10.04 -13.34 0.94
CA ASN A 19 -11.10 -13.33 -0.07
C ASN A 19 -12.34 -14.13 0.37
N ILE A 20 -12.17 -15.28 1.04
CA ILE A 20 -13.29 -16.06 1.57
C ILE A 20 -14.03 -15.27 2.67
N ILE A 21 -13.29 -14.64 3.59
CA ILE A 21 -13.86 -13.79 4.64
C ILE A 21 -14.54 -12.56 4.03
N SER A 22 -13.91 -11.92 3.05
CA SER A 22 -14.45 -10.75 2.35
C SER A 22 -15.78 -11.05 1.65
N LYS A 23 -15.92 -12.23 1.04
CA LYS A 23 -17.21 -12.65 0.45
C LYS A 23 -18.31 -12.88 1.48
N LEU A 24 -17.93 -13.18 2.73
CA LEU A 24 -18.87 -13.42 3.82
C LEU A 24 -19.31 -12.10 4.49
N LEU A 25 -18.47 -11.07 4.44
CA LEU A 25 -18.75 -9.73 4.92
C LEU A 25 -19.13 -8.83 3.72
N PRO A 26 -20.42 -8.49 3.50
CA PRO A 26 -20.89 -7.70 2.35
C PRO A 26 -20.49 -6.21 2.41
N ILE A 27 -19.22 -5.92 2.71
CA ILE A 27 -18.63 -4.60 2.89
C ILE A 27 -17.67 -4.35 1.73
N ILE A 28 -17.57 -3.10 1.28
CA ILE A 28 -16.71 -2.66 0.16
C ILE A 28 -15.19 -2.64 0.51
N ILE A 29 -14.70 -3.62 1.25
CA ILE A 29 -13.29 -3.68 1.66
C ILE A 29 -12.52 -4.54 0.65
N PRO A 30 -11.38 -4.06 0.12
CA PRO A 30 -10.54 -4.87 -0.75
C PRO A 30 -10.06 -6.13 -0.03
N ASP A 31 -10.11 -7.28 -0.70
CA ASP A 31 -9.70 -8.58 -0.16
C ASP A 31 -8.23 -8.56 0.31
N SER A 32 -7.39 -7.75 -0.36
CA SER A 32 -5.99 -7.58 -0.01
C SER A 32 -5.79 -6.94 1.37
N ILE A 33 -6.70 -6.06 1.82
CA ILE A 33 -6.59 -5.45 3.16
C ILE A 33 -6.92 -6.47 4.24
N ILE A 34 -7.93 -7.31 4.01
CA ILE A 34 -8.30 -8.39 4.93
C ILE A 34 -7.17 -9.43 5.01
N GLY A 35 -6.59 -9.79 3.86
CA GLY A 35 -5.39 -10.63 3.80
C GLY A 35 -4.21 -10.03 4.58
N LEU A 36 -3.96 -8.71 4.46
CA LEU A 36 -2.92 -8.04 5.24
C LEU A 36 -3.19 -8.10 6.74
N LEU A 37 -4.45 -7.94 7.16
CA LEU A 37 -4.84 -7.99 8.57
C LEU A 37 -4.67 -9.40 9.15
N ILE A 38 -5.05 -10.44 8.41
CA ILE A 38 -4.84 -11.84 8.82
C ILE A 38 -3.35 -12.13 8.96
N LEU A 39 -2.53 -11.69 7.99
CA LEU A 39 -1.09 -11.86 8.03
C LEU A 39 -0.51 -11.15 9.26
N PHE A 40 -0.98 -9.93 9.54
CA PHE A 40 -0.59 -9.16 10.71
C PHE A 40 -0.90 -9.88 12.02
N PHE A 41 -2.11 -10.41 12.20
CA PHE A 41 -2.45 -11.20 13.39
C PHE A 41 -1.57 -12.43 13.52
N LEU A 42 -1.34 -13.16 12.42
CA LEU A 42 -0.54 -14.38 12.43
C LEU A 42 0.94 -14.12 12.78
N LEU A 43 1.44 -12.93 12.43
CA LEU A 43 2.75 -12.42 12.82
C LEU A 43 2.77 -11.91 14.27
N ALA A 44 1.71 -11.23 14.70
CA ALA A 44 1.56 -10.72 16.06
C ALA A 44 1.50 -11.86 17.10
N PHE A 45 0.84 -12.97 16.76
CA PHE A 45 0.86 -14.20 17.58
C PHE A 45 2.20 -14.96 17.51
N GLN A 46 3.18 -14.47 16.76
CA GLN A 46 4.51 -15.08 16.57
C GLN A 46 4.46 -16.55 16.08
N LEU A 47 3.32 -16.95 15.49
CA LEU A 47 3.11 -18.31 14.95
C LEU A 47 3.97 -18.56 13.71
N ILE A 48 4.34 -17.51 12.99
CA ILE A 48 5.15 -17.59 11.77
C ILE A 48 6.45 -16.77 11.90
N PRO A 49 7.62 -17.38 11.67
CA PRO A 49 8.88 -16.65 11.63
C PRO A 49 8.92 -15.63 10.48
N THR A 50 9.12 -14.36 10.84
CA THR A 50 9.13 -13.19 9.93
C THR A 50 10.13 -13.30 8.77
N CYS A 51 11.21 -14.07 8.97
CA CYS A 51 12.24 -14.32 7.96
C CYS A 51 11.68 -14.89 6.65
N TRP A 52 10.66 -15.76 6.74
CA TRP A 52 10.08 -16.45 5.58
C TRP A 52 9.24 -15.53 4.70
N ILE A 53 8.44 -14.68 5.35
CA ILE A 53 7.57 -13.71 4.68
C ILE A 53 8.39 -12.59 4.06
N LYS A 54 9.38 -12.06 4.80
CA LYS A 54 10.26 -10.99 4.32
C LYS A 54 10.95 -11.36 3.00
N ASN A 55 11.39 -12.61 2.89
CA ASN A 55 12.07 -13.10 1.71
C ASN A 55 11.14 -13.19 0.47
N SER A 56 9.86 -13.52 0.68
CA SER A 56 8.85 -13.60 -0.38
C SER A 56 8.37 -12.21 -0.81
N CYS A 57 8.16 -11.30 0.15
CA CYS A 57 7.85 -9.90 -0.15
C CYS A 57 8.98 -9.21 -0.91
N ASN A 58 10.25 -9.49 -0.57
CA ASN A 58 11.40 -8.93 -1.29
C ASN A 58 11.41 -9.38 -2.77
N LEU A 59 11.09 -10.65 -3.02
CA LEU A 59 10.93 -11.15 -4.38
C LEU A 59 9.80 -10.40 -5.13
N PHE A 60 8.62 -10.25 -4.51
CA PHE A 60 7.50 -9.54 -5.14
C PHE A 60 7.80 -8.05 -5.41
N MET A 61 8.45 -7.37 -4.45
CA MET A 61 8.92 -5.99 -4.64
C MET A 61 9.93 -5.89 -5.79
N ARG A 62 10.87 -6.84 -5.89
CA ARG A 62 11.85 -6.89 -7.00
C ARG A 62 11.17 -7.10 -8.36
N TYR A 63 10.11 -7.90 -8.41
CA TYR A 63 9.35 -8.16 -9.63
C TYR A 63 8.21 -7.14 -9.89
N MET A 64 8.04 -6.13 -9.04
CA MET A 64 6.94 -5.15 -9.16
C MET A 64 6.93 -4.45 -10.52
N THR A 65 8.09 -4.04 -11.04
CA THR A 65 8.20 -3.45 -12.38
C THR A 65 7.76 -4.42 -13.48
N LEU A 66 8.15 -5.70 -13.37
CA LEU A 66 7.75 -6.74 -14.32
C LEU A 66 6.25 -7.06 -14.25
N LEU A 67 5.59 -6.89 -13.09
CA LEU A 67 4.14 -7.03 -12.94
C LEU A 67 3.38 -5.81 -13.44
N PHE A 68 3.97 -4.62 -13.40
CA PHE A 68 3.35 -3.40 -13.94
C PHE A 68 3.34 -3.35 -15.47
N VAL A 69 4.35 -3.90 -16.14
CA VAL A 69 4.41 -3.94 -17.62
C VAL A 69 3.15 -4.58 -18.23
N PRO A 70 2.73 -5.81 -17.88
CA PRO A 70 1.52 -6.42 -18.44
C PRO A 70 0.24 -5.69 -18.00
N ALA A 71 0.18 -5.18 -16.77
CA ALA A 71 -0.96 -4.37 -16.33
C ALA A 71 -1.10 -3.08 -17.17
N ALA A 72 0.01 -2.42 -17.49
CA ALA A 72 0.03 -1.24 -18.35
C ALA A 72 -0.31 -1.58 -19.81
N MET A 73 0.16 -2.71 -20.32
CA MET A 73 -0.16 -3.18 -21.68
C MET A 73 -1.65 -3.50 -21.85
N GLY A 74 -2.33 -4.00 -20.81
CA GLY A 74 -3.78 -4.19 -20.84
C GLY A 74 -4.56 -2.88 -20.98
N ILE A 75 -4.03 -1.78 -20.42
CA ILE A 75 -4.63 -0.45 -20.59
C ILE A 75 -4.41 0.08 -22.02
N MET A 76 -3.28 -0.27 -22.65
CA MET A 76 -2.96 0.12 -24.02
C MET A 76 -3.88 -0.52 -25.09
N GLU A 77 -4.64 -1.57 -24.76
CA GLU A 77 -5.63 -2.16 -25.67
C GLU A 77 -6.70 -1.13 -26.11
N ASN A 78 -6.99 -0.12 -25.27
CA ASN A 78 -7.92 0.98 -25.56
C ASN A 78 -7.18 2.32 -25.76
N TYR A 79 -6.04 2.30 -26.47
CA TYR A 79 -5.18 3.47 -26.67
C TYR A 79 -5.90 4.70 -27.25
N SER A 80 -6.91 4.51 -28.11
CA SER A 80 -7.69 5.60 -28.72
C SER A 80 -8.46 6.43 -27.69
N LEU A 81 -9.13 5.78 -26.72
CA LEU A 81 -9.87 6.46 -25.65
C LEU A 81 -8.94 7.20 -24.69
N LEU A 82 -7.74 6.64 -24.46
CA LEU A 82 -6.70 7.29 -23.66
C LEU A 82 -6.17 8.57 -24.34
N LEU A 83 -5.92 8.53 -25.66
CA LEU A 83 -5.47 9.70 -26.42
C LEU A 83 -6.54 10.78 -26.56
N GLU A 84 -7.82 10.43 -26.52
CA GLU A 84 -8.90 11.42 -26.53
C GLU A 84 -9.05 12.12 -25.17
N ASN A 85 -8.80 11.38 -24.08
CA ASN A 85 -9.02 11.84 -22.70
C ASN A 85 -7.73 12.04 -21.89
N TRP A 86 -6.58 12.18 -22.55
CA TRP A 86 -5.29 12.34 -21.86
C TRP A 86 -5.23 13.58 -20.96
N VAL A 87 -5.86 14.68 -21.38
CA VAL A 87 -5.93 15.92 -20.60
C VAL A 87 -6.62 15.71 -19.25
N PRO A 88 -7.87 15.22 -19.17
CA PRO A 88 -8.53 14.96 -17.89
C PRO A 88 -7.84 13.86 -17.06
N ILE A 89 -7.13 12.89 -17.67
CA ILE A 89 -6.37 11.88 -16.93
C ILE A 89 -5.18 12.50 -16.18
N ILE A 90 -4.38 13.33 -16.85
CA ILE A 90 -3.22 13.98 -16.23
C ILE A 90 -3.68 15.01 -15.20
N PHE A 91 -4.63 15.88 -15.57
CA PHE A 91 -5.17 16.86 -14.63
C PHE A 91 -5.88 16.20 -13.45
N GLY A 92 -6.62 15.12 -13.67
CA GLY A 92 -7.27 14.36 -12.62
C GLY A 92 -6.26 13.72 -11.66
N SER A 93 -5.23 13.06 -12.17
CA SER A 93 -4.24 12.39 -11.30
C SER A 93 -3.34 13.38 -10.55
N VAL A 94 -2.75 14.36 -11.24
CA VAL A 94 -1.87 15.35 -10.64
C VAL A 94 -2.66 16.31 -9.75
N GLY A 95 -3.81 16.78 -10.25
CA GLY A 95 -4.69 17.68 -9.52
C GLY A 95 -5.22 17.04 -8.24
N SER A 96 -5.75 15.81 -8.31
CA SER A 96 -6.21 15.11 -7.09
C SER A 96 -5.08 14.86 -6.11
N THR A 97 -3.88 14.51 -6.57
CA THR A 97 -2.71 14.33 -5.70
C THR A 97 -2.36 15.62 -4.97
N LEU A 98 -2.28 16.75 -5.68
CA LEU A 98 -2.03 18.05 -5.07
C LEU A 98 -3.12 18.44 -4.07
N ILE A 99 -4.39 18.26 -4.43
CA ILE A 99 -5.53 18.54 -3.56
C ILE A 99 -5.50 17.68 -2.30
N VAL A 100 -5.23 16.38 -2.42
CA VAL A 100 -5.10 15.48 -1.26
C VAL A 100 -3.94 15.91 -0.38
N LEU A 101 -2.77 16.24 -0.94
CA LEU A 101 -1.63 16.71 -0.16
C LEU A 101 -1.92 18.01 0.60
N LEU A 102 -2.54 19.01 -0.05
CA LEU A 102 -2.94 20.26 0.59
C LEU A 102 -4.01 20.02 1.67
N PHE A 103 -4.98 19.17 1.39
CA PHE A 103 -6.03 18.83 2.34
C PHE A 103 -5.47 18.09 3.56
N THR A 104 -4.60 17.10 3.36
CA THR A 104 -3.90 16.40 4.45
C THR A 104 -3.01 17.36 5.23
N ALA A 105 -2.31 18.28 4.58
CA ALA A 105 -1.49 19.29 5.26
C ALA A 105 -2.36 20.25 6.10
N PHE A 106 -3.48 20.73 5.56
CA PHE A 106 -4.41 21.60 6.27
C PHE A 106 -5.09 20.90 7.45
N LEU A 107 -5.54 19.65 7.26
CA LEU A 107 -6.06 18.83 8.36
C LEU A 107 -5.00 18.67 9.44
N THR A 108 -3.78 18.31 9.05
CA THR A 108 -2.66 18.15 10.00
C THR A 108 -2.41 19.46 10.75
N GLU A 109 -2.37 20.61 10.10
CA GLU A 109 -2.22 21.92 10.76
C GLU A 109 -3.39 22.22 11.71
N HIS A 110 -4.62 21.90 11.31
CA HIS A 110 -5.82 22.13 12.13
C HIS A 110 -5.87 21.23 13.38
N PHE A 111 -5.54 19.94 13.23
CA PHE A 111 -5.41 18.99 14.34
C PHE A 111 -4.15 19.27 15.18
N HIS A 112 -3.09 19.80 14.60
CA HIS A 112 -1.89 20.23 15.34
C HIS A 112 -2.16 21.53 16.12
N LYS A 113 -3.07 22.40 15.66
CA LYS A 113 -3.52 23.56 16.42
C LYS A 113 -4.28 23.20 17.71
N THR A 114 -4.85 21.99 17.80
CA THR A 114 -5.41 21.43 19.04
C THR A 114 -4.43 20.53 19.81
N VAL A 115 -3.26 20.20 19.22
CA VAL A 115 -2.14 19.46 19.83
C VAL A 115 -0.92 20.38 19.87
N ASN A 116 -0.97 21.43 20.69
CA ASN A 116 0.17 22.32 20.86
C ASN A 116 1.17 21.73 21.87
N GLN A 117 2.19 21.02 21.38
CA GLN A 117 3.51 20.70 22.01
C GLN A 117 4.30 19.84 21.00
N ASP A 118 5.45 20.20 20.41
CA ASP A 118 6.42 21.26 20.69
C ASP A 118 7.44 21.36 19.50
N PRO A 119 7.82 22.56 18.98
CA PRO A 119 8.86 22.74 17.95
C PRO A 119 10.34 22.70 18.43
N THR A 120 10.66 22.29 19.66
CA THR A 120 12.00 22.49 20.28
C THR A 120 12.84 21.22 20.42
N VAL A 121 13.13 20.51 19.32
CA VAL A 121 14.18 19.45 19.33
C VAL A 121 15.29 19.66 18.28
N SER A 122 15.14 20.55 17.29
CA SER A 122 16.18 20.71 16.25
C SER A 122 17.19 21.85 16.44
N LEU A 123 17.13 22.71 17.48
CA LEU A 123 18.07 23.84 17.63
C LEU A 123 18.57 24.07 19.07
N LYS A 124 18.81 23.02 19.87
CA LYS A 124 19.44 23.16 21.21
C LYS A 124 20.46 22.08 21.57
N ASN A 125 21.08 21.43 20.58
CA ASN A 125 22.11 20.40 20.82
C ASN A 125 23.39 20.61 19.98
N GLU A 126 23.63 21.81 19.44
CA GLU A 126 24.84 22.11 18.64
C GLU A 126 25.66 23.32 19.14
N ASP A 127 25.32 23.91 20.29
CA ASP A 127 26.19 24.91 20.95
C ASP A 127 26.39 24.52 22.43
N ASN A 128 27.22 23.50 22.66
CA ASN A 128 27.95 23.26 23.91
C ASN A 128 29.42 23.00 23.58
#